data_AF-A0A7E4VZ80-F1
#
_entry.id   AF-A0A7E4VZ80-F1
#
_cell.length_a   1.000
_cell.length_b   1.000
_cell.length_c   1.000
_cell.angle_alpha   90.00
_cell.angle_beta   90.00
_cell.angle_gamma   90.00
#
_symmetry.space_group_name_H-M   'P 1'
#
loop_
_entity.id
_entity.type
_entity.pdbx_description
1 polymer ?
#
loop_
_entity_poly.entity_id
_entity_poly.type
_entity_poly.pdbx_seq_one_letter_code
_entity_poly.pdbx_strand_id
1 'polypeptide(L)'
;MLARRLVTRGFRLLSTEAKEAGIKGTGKHGEVTQLDILKWRGDKTSHVREFEIGGQKQKWNYRSELVTRHGLDNNHRFIWIGFGVLIVLGFTSFVAVKTNVIENRRLAMLEREAMRKTLHLEGDARKKIGVV
;
A
#
# COMPACT_ATOMS: atom_id res chain seq x y z
N MET A 1 -27.34 35.70 28.96
CA MET A 1 -27.99 34.84 27.92
C MET A 1 -27.68 35.26 26.47
N LEU A 2 -27.45 36.54 26.16
CA LEU A 2 -27.22 37.01 24.78
C LEU A 2 -25.94 36.47 24.12
N ALA A 3 -24.83 36.39 24.85
CA ALA A 3 -23.56 35.88 24.33
C ALA A 3 -23.63 34.42 23.82
N ARG A 4 -24.36 33.53 24.53
CA ARG A 4 -24.55 32.14 24.09
C ARG A 4 -25.34 32.04 22.79
N ARG A 5 -26.33 32.90 22.57
CA ARG A 5 -27.12 32.94 21.32
C ARG A 5 -26.32 33.46 20.14
N LEU A 6 -25.44 34.45 20.35
CA LEU A 6 -24.57 34.97 19.31
C LEU A 6 -23.53 33.94 18.85
N VAL A 7 -22.93 33.21 19.80
CA VAL A 7 -21.97 32.13 19.50
C VAL A 7 -22.63 30.99 18.71
N THR A 8 -23.83 30.57 19.09
CA THR A 8 -24.55 29.51 18.37
C THR A 8 -24.99 29.94 16.97
N ARG A 9 -25.38 31.21 16.79
CA ARG A 9 -25.78 31.75 15.48
C ARG A 9 -24.59 31.90 14.53
N GLY A 10 -23.47 32.40 15.04
CA GLY A 10 -22.21 32.52 14.27
C GLY A 10 -21.65 31.15 13.85
N PHE A 11 -21.68 30.16 14.75
CA PHE A 11 -21.28 28.79 14.42
C PHE A 11 -22.17 28.17 13.33
N ARG A 12 -23.49 28.43 13.37
CA ARG A 12 -24.43 27.89 12.39
C ARG A 12 -24.18 28.47 10.98
N LEU A 13 -23.93 29.77 10.87
CA LEU A 13 -23.57 30.42 9.60
C LEU A 13 -22.24 29.87 9.02
N LEU A 14 -21.24 29.65 9.88
CA LEU A 14 -19.98 29.05 9.46
C LEU A 14 -20.14 27.59 8.99
N SER A 15 -21.04 26.84 9.62
CA SER A 15 -21.31 25.47 9.24
C SER A 15 -22.03 25.36 7.89
N THR A 16 -22.84 26.36 7.51
CA THR A 16 -23.49 26.41 6.19
C THR A 16 -22.50 26.78 5.08
N GLU A 17 -21.66 27.79 5.28
CA GLU A 17 -20.59 28.15 4.32
C GLU A 17 -19.60 27.01 4.10
N ALA A 18 -19.25 26.29 5.17
CA ALA A 18 -18.40 25.11 5.13
C ALA A 18 -19.01 23.97 4.29
N LYS A 19 -20.33 23.75 4.39
CA LYS A 19 -21.04 22.76 3.57
C LYS A 19 -21.14 23.19 2.10
N GLU A 20 -21.40 24.46 1.83
CA GLU A 20 -21.42 25.01 0.46
C GLU A 20 -20.04 24.93 -0.22
N ALA A 21 -18.96 25.04 0.55
CA ALA A 21 -17.59 24.85 0.07
C ALA A 21 -17.21 23.36 -0.16
N GLY A 22 -18.16 22.42 -0.02
CA GLY A 22 -17.96 21.00 -0.32
C GLY A 22 -17.22 20.18 0.75
N ILE A 23 -17.09 20.69 1.98
CA ILE A 23 -16.40 19.98 3.06
C ILE A 23 -17.26 18.80 3.52
N LYS A 24 -16.73 17.59 3.41
CA LYS A 24 -17.36 16.38 3.97
C LYS A 24 -17.13 16.35 5.47
N GLY A 25 -18.21 16.47 6.25
CA GLY A 25 -18.16 16.41 7.70
C GLY A 25 -17.73 15.02 8.19
N THR A 26 -16.85 14.99 9.19
CA THR A 26 -16.33 13.74 9.77
C THR A 26 -17.14 13.25 10.98
N GLY A 27 -18.18 14.00 11.36
CA GLY A 27 -19.06 13.66 12.49
C GLY A 27 -19.92 12.42 12.24
N LYS A 28 -20.53 11.92 13.32
CA LYS A 28 -21.32 10.66 13.36
C LYS A 28 -22.48 10.59 12.35
N HIS A 29 -22.90 11.71 11.77
CA HIS A 29 -23.93 11.80 10.72
C HIS A 29 -23.51 12.66 9.52
N GLY A 30 -22.21 12.79 9.23
CA GLY A 30 -21.71 13.68 8.16
C GLY A 30 -21.82 15.17 8.51
N GLU A 31 -22.05 15.47 9.79
CA GLU A 31 -22.07 16.83 10.32
C GLU A 31 -20.65 17.41 10.31
N VAL A 32 -20.56 18.68 9.91
CA VAL A 32 -19.31 19.43 9.91
C VAL A 32 -19.01 19.84 11.34
N THR A 33 -17.92 19.32 11.90
CA THR A 33 -17.51 19.62 13.28
C THR A 33 -16.74 20.94 13.36
N GLN A 34 -16.63 21.53 14.56
CA GLN A 34 -15.76 22.70 14.78
C GLN A 34 -14.31 22.45 14.30
N LEU A 35 -13.82 21.23 14.47
CA LEU A 35 -12.49 20.83 14.04
C LEU A 35 -12.35 20.84 12.51
N ASP A 36 -13.38 20.38 11.78
CA ASP A 36 -13.38 20.39 10.31
C ASP A 36 -13.38 21.84 9.76
N ILE A 37 -14.15 22.73 10.38
CA ILE A 37 -14.18 24.16 10.02
C ILE A 37 -12.82 24.82 10.30
N LEU A 38 -12.17 24.46 11.41
CA LEU A 38 -10.84 24.96 11.75
C LEU A 38 -9.76 24.46 10.78
N LYS A 39 -9.82 23.19 10.38
CA LYS A 39 -8.90 22.62 9.37
C LYS A 39 -9.07 23.31 8.02
N TRP A 40 -10.30 23.43 7.53
CA TRP A 40 -10.59 24.14 6.29
C TRP A 40 -10.14 25.61 6.33
N ARG A 41 -10.35 26.28 7.47
CA ARG A 41 -9.86 27.65 7.66
C ARG A 41 -8.34 27.67 7.60
N GLY A 42 -7.67 26.77 8.33
CA GLY A 42 -6.21 26.61 8.34
C GLY A 42 -5.61 26.43 6.95
N ASP A 43 -6.20 25.54 6.13
CA ASP A 43 -5.81 25.29 4.74
C ASP A 43 -5.99 26.52 3.85
N LYS A 44 -7.08 27.28 4.04
CA LYS A 44 -7.29 28.55 3.32
C LYS A 44 -6.38 29.68 3.81
N THR A 45 -6.04 29.70 5.09
CA THR A 45 -5.12 30.68 5.71
C THR A 45 -3.67 30.24 5.62
N SER A 46 -3.24 29.67 4.49
CA SER A 46 -1.81 29.66 4.17
C SER A 46 -1.36 31.09 3.87
N HIS A 47 -1.25 31.89 4.93
CA HIS A 47 -0.63 33.20 4.86
C HIS A 47 0.77 32.99 4.31
N VAL A 48 1.06 33.62 3.17
CA VAL A 48 2.42 33.70 2.66
C VAL A 48 3.19 34.50 3.70
N ARG A 49 3.95 33.79 4.55
CA ARG A 49 4.74 34.41 5.60
C ARG A 49 6.02 34.90 4.94
N GLU A 50 6.12 36.21 4.80
CA GLU A 50 7.30 36.86 4.26
C GLU A 50 8.11 37.40 5.43
N PHE A 51 9.41 37.09 5.43
CA PHE A 51 10.37 37.68 6.35
C PHE A 51 11.36 38.51 5.52
N GLU A 52 11.73 39.69 6.01
CA GLU A 52 12.63 40.60 5.31
C GLU A 52 13.99 40.61 6.02
N ILE A 53 15.02 40.08 5.35
CA ILE A 53 16.42 40.10 5.83
C ILE A 53 17.22 40.90 4.83
N GLY A 54 17.82 42.01 5.27
CA GLY A 54 18.72 42.82 4.43
C GLY A 54 18.07 43.37 3.15
N GLY A 55 16.75 43.64 3.18
CA GLY A 55 16.00 44.16 2.03
C GLY A 55 15.52 43.10 1.04
N GLN A 56 15.80 41.81 1.28
CA GLN A 56 15.25 40.71 0.49
C GLN A 56 14.08 40.06 1.22
N LYS A 57 12.91 40.03 0.56
CA LYS A 57 11.73 39.32 1.06
C LYS A 57 11.86 37.83 0.78
N GLN A 58 12.03 37.03 1.84
CA GLN A 58 12.06 35.58 1.74
C GLN A 58 10.77 34.98 2.30
N LYS A 59 10.10 34.19 1.45
CA LYS A 59 8.91 33.42 1.84
C LYS A 59 9.36 32.20 2.64
N TRP A 60 8.75 31.96 3.79
CA TRP A 60 9.00 30.77 4.58
C TRP A 60 7.70 30.03 4.88
N ASN A 61 7.73 28.71 4.72
CA ASN A 61 6.59 27.82 4.97
C ASN A 61 7.00 26.82 6.04
N TYR A 62 6.04 26.37 6.86
CA TYR A 62 6.30 25.27 7.77
C TYR A 62 6.48 23.96 7.00
N ARG A 63 7.36 23.08 7.51
CA ARG A 63 7.60 21.76 6.90
C ARG A 63 6.31 20.94 6.74
N SER A 64 5.41 21.00 7.72
CA SER A 64 4.10 20.34 7.65
C SER A 64 3.25 20.83 6.48
N GLU A 65 3.22 22.14 6.22
CA GLU A 65 2.50 22.73 5.08
C GLU A 65 3.11 22.28 3.74
N LEU A 66 4.44 22.18 3.66
CA LEU A 66 5.14 21.67 2.48
C LEU A 66 4.82 20.18 2.24
N VAL A 67 4.88 19.35 3.28
CA VAL A 67 4.59 17.91 3.22
C VAL A 67 3.15 17.66 2.77
N THR A 68 2.19 18.40 3.30
CA THR A 68 0.77 18.30 2.90
C THR A 68 0.55 18.78 1.47
N ARG A 69 1.11 19.94 1.07
CA ARG A 69 0.95 20.49 -0.30
C ARG A 69 1.49 19.56 -1.38
N HIS A 70 2.60 18.90 -1.10
CA HIS A 70 3.27 18.01 -2.06
C HIS A 70 2.81 16.55 -1.93
N GLY A 71 1.88 16.24 -1.03
CA GLY A 71 1.38 14.88 -0.83
C GLY A 71 2.47 13.89 -0.40
N LEU A 72 3.48 14.34 0.35
CA LEU A 72 4.56 13.45 0.82
C LEU A 72 4.07 12.46 1.88
N ASP A 73 2.96 12.76 2.55
CA ASP A 73 2.31 11.86 3.51
C ASP A 73 1.15 11.08 2.85
N ASN A 74 1.46 10.44 1.71
CA ASN A 74 0.50 9.59 1.03
C ASN A 74 0.48 8.18 1.62
N ASN A 75 -0.71 7.58 1.62
CA ASN A 75 -0.90 6.25 2.15
C ASN A 75 -0.20 5.20 1.27
N HIS A 76 0.74 4.45 1.85
CA HIS A 76 1.59 3.48 1.14
C HIS A 76 0.87 2.16 0.80
N ARG A 77 -0.46 2.07 0.97
CA ARG A 77 -1.28 0.87 0.71
C ARG A 77 -1.01 0.24 -0.66
N PHE A 78 -0.88 1.03 -1.72
CA PHE A 78 -0.63 0.50 -3.06
C PHE A 78 0.75 -0.16 -3.22
N ILE A 79 1.77 0.38 -2.54
CA ILE A 79 3.11 -0.19 -2.52
C ILE A 79 3.08 -1.56 -1.84
N TRP A 80 2.38 -1.68 -0.72
CA TRP A 80 2.21 -2.95 -0.01
C TRP A 80 1.43 -3.99 -0.82
N ILE A 81 0.40 -3.57 -1.54
CA ILE A 81 -0.32 -4.45 -2.47
C ILE A 81 0.62 -4.95 -3.58
N GLY A 82 1.45 -4.06 -4.14
CA GLY A 82 2.46 -4.43 -5.15
C GLY A 82 3.45 -5.47 -4.62
N PHE A 83 3.97 -5.29 -3.40
CA PHE A 83 4.82 -6.28 -2.75
C PHE A 83 4.09 -7.62 -2.55
N GLY A 84 2.84 -7.59 -2.10
CA GLY A 84 2.03 -8.81 -1.94
C GLY A 84 1.89 -9.59 -3.25
N VAL A 85 1.62 -8.90 -4.35
CA VAL A 85 1.52 -9.53 -5.69
C VAL A 85 2.85 -10.14 -6.11
N LEU A 86 3.96 -9.41 -5.95
CA LEU A 86 5.30 -9.92 -6.29
C LEU A 86 5.67 -11.16 -5.48
N ILE A 87 5.34 -11.18 -4.18
CA ILE A 87 5.59 -12.33 -3.31
C ILE A 87 4.80 -13.55 -3.80
N VAL A 88 3.52 -13.39 -4.12
CA VAL A 88 2.68 -14.50 -4.60
C VAL A 88 3.22 -15.05 -5.92
N LEU A 89 3.56 -14.18 -6.89
CA LEU A 89 4.12 -14.61 -8.17
C LEU A 89 5.47 -15.31 -8.02
N GLY A 90 6.35 -14.79 -7.15
CA GLY A 90 7.65 -15.42 -6.87
C GLY A 90 7.48 -16.78 -6.20
N PHE A 91 6.55 -16.88 -5.24
CA PHE A 91 6.30 -18.12 -4.51
C PHE A 91 5.69 -19.21 -5.40
N THR A 92 4.69 -18.88 -6.23
CA THR A 92 4.07 -19.85 -7.14
C THR A 92 5.07 -20.36 -8.18
N SER A 93 5.89 -19.47 -8.74
CA SER A 93 6.98 -19.83 -9.65
C SER A 93 7.97 -20.79 -8.97
N PHE A 94 8.39 -20.49 -7.74
CA PHE A 94 9.30 -21.33 -6.97
C PHE A 94 8.72 -22.73 -6.73
N VAL A 95 7.45 -22.83 -6.31
CA VAL A 95 6.78 -24.11 -6.09
C VAL A 95 6.70 -24.92 -7.38
N ALA A 96 6.32 -24.30 -8.50
CA ALA A 96 6.22 -24.97 -9.81
C ALA A 96 7.57 -25.56 -10.26
N VAL A 97 8.67 -24.82 -10.08
CA VAL A 97 10.01 -25.33 -10.42
C VAL A 97 10.37 -26.51 -9.53
N LYS A 98 10.05 -26.45 -8.23
CA LYS A 98 10.33 -27.56 -7.30
C LYS A 98 9.50 -28.80 -7.59
N THR A 99 8.22 -28.65 -7.93
CA THR A 99 7.37 -29.79 -8.30
C THR A 99 7.88 -30.48 -9.56
N ASN A 100 8.26 -29.71 -10.59
CA ASN A 100 8.82 -30.25 -11.83
C ASN A 100 10.09 -31.08 -11.59
N VAL A 101 10.99 -30.63 -10.70
CA VAL A 101 12.21 -31.38 -10.35
C VAL A 101 11.89 -32.71 -9.67
N ILE A 102 10.88 -32.74 -8.79
CA ILE A 102 10.46 -33.97 -8.10
C ILE A 102 9.82 -34.94 -9.09
N GLU A 103 8.95 -34.44 -9.96
CA GLU A 103 8.24 -35.23 -10.96
C GLU A 103 9.20 -35.85 -11.97
N ASN A 104 10.16 -35.08 -12.49
CA ASN A 104 11.19 -35.60 -13.38
C ASN A 104 12.03 -36.71 -12.74
N ARG A 105 12.34 -36.61 -11.44
CA ARG A 105 13.05 -37.68 -10.72
C ARG A 105 12.21 -38.94 -10.58
N ARG A 106 10.90 -38.80 -10.33
CA ARG A 106 9.98 -39.94 -10.27
C ARG A 106 9.83 -40.62 -11.63
N LEU A 107 9.66 -39.85 -12.70
CA LEU A 107 9.56 -40.38 -14.06
C LEU A 107 10.83 -41.14 -14.45
N ALA A 108 12.01 -40.57 -14.19
CA ALA A 108 13.28 -41.24 -14.46
C ALA A 108 13.46 -42.56 -13.67
N MET A 109 12.89 -42.68 -12.47
CA MET A 109 12.89 -43.94 -11.72
C MET A 109 11.91 -44.96 -12.33
N LEU A 110 10.70 -44.53 -12.68
CA LEU A 110 9.71 -45.39 -13.32
C LEU A 110 10.18 -45.91 -14.68
N GLU A 111 10.84 -45.07 -15.48
CA GLU A 111 11.45 -45.47 -16.76
C GLU A 111 12.55 -46.51 -16.56
N ARG A 112 13.39 -46.36 -15.52
CA ARG A 112 14.41 -47.36 -15.19
C ARG A 112 13.78 -48.68 -14.75
N GLU A 113 12.69 -48.65 -14.00
CA GLU A 113 11.97 -49.86 -13.60
C GLU A 113 11.26 -50.52 -14.78
N ALA A 114 10.66 -49.73 -15.68
CA ALA A 114 10.04 -50.22 -16.90
C ALA A 114 11.07 -50.87 -17.83
N MET A 115 12.23 -50.24 -18.04
CA MET A 115 13.34 -50.82 -18.81
C MET A 115 13.86 -52.12 -18.19
N ARG A 116 13.94 -52.20 -16.85
CA ARG A 116 14.34 -53.44 -16.16
C ARG A 116 13.36 -54.59 -16.40
N LYS A 117 12.06 -54.30 -16.43
CA LYS A 117 11.01 -55.30 -16.72
C LYS A 117 11.03 -55.76 -18.17
N THR A 118 11.22 -54.84 -19.13
CA THR A 118 11.23 -55.20 -20.57
C THR A 118 12.47 -55.98 -20.99
N LEU A 119 13.61 -55.76 -20.35
CA LEU A 119 14.84 -56.50 -20.62
C LEU A 119 14.93 -57.88 -19.92
N HIS A 120 13.87 -58.33 -19.21
CA HIS A 120 13.85 -59.57 -18.43
C HIS A 120 15.12 -59.76 -17.56
N LEU A 121 15.67 -58.66 -17.02
CA LEU A 121 16.84 -58.67 -16.14
C LEU A 121 16.44 -59.11 -14.73
N GLU A 122 15.92 -60.32 -14.61
CA GLU A 122 15.63 -60.97 -13.33
C GLU A 122 16.70 -62.05 -13.04
N GLY A 123 17.31 -61.99 -11.85
CA GLY A 123 18.34 -62.94 -11.43
C GLY A 123 19.79 -62.58 -11.82
N ASP A 124 20.59 -63.58 -12.17
CA ASP A 124 22.07 -63.52 -12.27
C ASP A 124 22.62 -62.54 -13.34
N ALA A 125 21.80 -62.13 -14.31
CA ALA A 125 22.17 -61.10 -15.30
C ALA A 125 22.38 -59.70 -14.67
N ARG A 126 21.85 -59.48 -13.46
CA ARG A 126 21.97 -58.22 -12.70
C ARG A 126 23.40 -57.92 -12.26
N LYS A 127 24.26 -58.94 -12.10
CA LYS A 127 25.68 -58.79 -11.69
C LYS A 127 26.61 -58.42 -12.83
N LYS A 128 26.25 -58.70 -14.10
CA LYS A 128 27.14 -58.49 -15.25
C LYS A 128 27.13 -57.07 -15.81
N ILE A 129 26.13 -56.25 -15.50
CA ILE A 129 25.98 -54.89 -16.06
C ILE A 129 26.66 -53.82 -15.16
N GLY A 130 27.27 -54.23 -14.05
CA GLY A 130 27.92 -53.33 -13.09
C GLY A 130 29.38 -52.98 -13.35
N VAL A 131 29.98 -53.39 -14.47
CA VAL A 131 31.38 -53.06 -14.81
C VAL A 131 31.48 -52.70 -16.29
N VAL A 132 31.29 -51.41 -16.62
CA VAL A 132 32.23 -50.49 -17.30
C VAL A 132 31.79 -49.07 -16.97
#